data_AF-A0A087M269-F1
#
_entry.id   AF-A0A087M269-F1
#
_cell.length_a   1.000
_cell.length_b   1.000
_cell.length_c   1.000
_cell.angle_alpha   90.00
_cell.angle_beta   90.00
_cell.angle_gamma   90.00
#
_symmetry.space_group_name_H-M   'P 1'
#
loop_
_entity.id
_entity.type
_entity.pdbx_description
1 polymer ?
#
loop_
_entity_poly.entity_id
_entity_poly.type
_entity_poly.pdbx_seq_one_letter_code
_entity_poly.pdbx_strand_id
1 'polypeptide(L)' 'MPPIGLSREVAAAYIDLSPAKFDELVRDGRMPRPKQIDGRRVWSRVAIEKAFYALPGGENGDEGPDKWADFG' A
#
# COMPACT_ATOMS: atom_id res chain seq x y z
N MET A 1 -6.23 13.34 -12.73
CA MET A 1 -4.91 12.82 -12.32
C MET A 1 -4.50 13.52 -11.02
N PRO A 2 -4.24 12.80 -9.91
CA PRO A 2 -3.74 13.43 -8.70
C PRO A 2 -2.29 13.93 -8.88
N PRO A 3 -1.83 14.90 -8.09
CA PRO A 3 -0.47 15.44 -8.17
C PRO A 3 0.59 14.36 -7.90
N ILE A 4 1.84 14.63 -8.32
CA ILE A 4 2.95 13.68 -8.14
C ILE A 4 3.31 13.44 -6.66
N GLY A 5 3.11 14.46 -5.83
CA GLY A 5 3.31 14.43 -4.39
C GLY A 5 1.98 14.47 -3.64
N LEU A 6 1.77 13.52 -2.74
CA LEU A 6 0.54 13.33 -1.98
C LEU A 6 0.77 13.62 -0.49
N SER A 7 -0.20 14.26 0.17
CA SER A 7 -0.27 14.28 1.63
C SER A 7 -0.56 12.88 2.15
N ARG A 8 -0.45 12.67 3.47
CA ARG A 8 -0.76 11.39 4.10
C ARG A 8 -2.19 10.93 3.80
N GLU A 9 -3.15 11.83 3.90
CA GLU A 9 -4.58 11.57 3.70
C GLU A 9 -4.85 11.18 2.25
N VAL A 10 -4.29 11.93 1.29
CA VAL A 10 -4.46 11.64 -0.14
C VAL A 10 -3.73 10.36 -0.53
N ALA A 11 -2.55 10.09 0.03
CA ALA A 11 -1.82 8.85 -0.21
C ALA A 11 -2.60 7.62 0.25
N ALA A 12 -3.23 7.68 1.42
CA ALA A 12 -4.06 6.61 1.94
C ALA A 12 -5.32 6.40 1.09
N ALA A 13 -6.04 7.49 0.80
CA ALA A 13 -7.24 7.45 -0.04
C ALA A 13 -6.96 6.96 -1.46
N TYR A 14 -5.75 7.18 -1.98
CA TYR A 14 -5.36 6.75 -3.34
C TYR A 14 -5.40 5.22 -3.52
N ILE A 15 -5.21 4.46 -2.45
CA ILE A 15 -5.29 2.99 -2.44
C ILE A 15 -6.41 2.50 -1.53
N ASP A 16 -7.42 3.35 -1.29
CA ASP A 16 -8.62 3.06 -0.50
C ASP A 16 -8.36 2.57 0.93
N LEU A 17 -7.39 3.19 1.62
CA LEU A 17 -7.06 2.91 3.01
C LEU A 17 -7.33 4.10 3.92
N SER A 18 -7.56 3.79 5.21
CA SER A 18 -7.50 4.81 6.24
C SER A 18 -6.06 5.32 6.43
N PRO A 19 -5.85 6.58 6.82
CA PRO A 19 -4.51 7.12 7.06
C PRO A 19 -3.71 6.32 8.11
N ALA A 20 -4.40 5.80 9.13
CA ALA A 20 -3.77 4.95 10.14
C ALA A 20 -3.27 3.63 9.53
N LYS A 21 -4.09 2.99 8.68
CA LYS A 21 -3.68 1.76 8.01
C LYS A 21 -2.53 1.97 7.04
N PHE A 22 -2.54 3.09 6.32
CA PHE A 22 -1.44 3.48 5.46
C PHE A 22 -0.13 3.64 6.25
N ASP A 23 -0.16 4.31 7.42
CA ASP A 23 1.02 4.44 8.28
C ASP A 23 1.56 3.09 8.77
N GLU A 24 0.67 2.13 9.11
CA GLU A 24 1.08 0.77 9.44
C GLU A 24 1.83 0.13 8.26
N LEU A 25 1.32 0.22 7.03
CA LEU A 25 2.00 -0.33 5.87
C LEU A 25 3.36 0.35 5.63
N VAL A 26 3.47 1.66 5.87
CA VAL A 26 4.74 2.39 5.77
C VAL A 26 5.73 1.91 6.84
N ARG A 27 5.27 1.69 8.07
CA ARG A 27 6.08 1.16 9.18
C ARG A 27 6.55 -0.26 8.89
N ASP A 28 5.67 -1.09 8.35
CA ASP A 28 5.92 -2.50 8.02
C ASP A 28 6.76 -2.66 6.73
N GLY A 29 7.10 -1.56 6.04
CA GLY A 29 7.89 -1.57 4.80
C GLY A 29 7.11 -1.99 3.54
N ARG A 30 5.80 -2.15 3.66
CA ARG A 30 4.87 -2.49 2.56
C ARG A 30 4.47 -1.28 1.72
N MET A 31 4.63 -0.07 2.25
CA MET A 31 4.44 1.19 1.55
C MET A 31 5.69 2.08 1.67
N PRO A 32 5.94 2.98 0.70
CA PRO A 32 7.14 3.80 0.70
C PRO A 32 7.13 4.80 1.86
N ARG A 33 8.33 5.11 2.39
CA ARG A 33 8.49 6.20 3.36
C ARG A 33 8.28 7.57 2.69
N PRO A 34 7.73 8.57 3.42
CA PRO A 34 7.58 9.92 2.88
C PRO A 34 8.93 10.56 2.58
N LYS A 35 8.95 11.44 1.59
CA LYS A 35 9.98 12.47 1.46
C LYS A 35 9.72 13.55 2.52
N GLN A 36 10.78 14.02 3.16
CA GLN A 36 10.75 15.23 3.98
C GLN A 36 11.12 16.41 3.07
N ILE A 37 10.17 17.31 2.84
CA ILE A 37 10.38 18.57 2.13
C ILE A 37 10.10 19.66 3.14
N ASP A 38 11.15 20.24 3.69
CA ASP A 38 11.09 21.12 4.87
C ASP A 38 10.28 20.46 6.01
N GLY A 39 9.21 21.10 6.46
CA GLY A 39 8.31 20.58 7.50
C GLY A 39 7.21 19.65 7.01
N ARG A 40 7.17 19.28 5.71
CA ARG A 40 6.08 18.50 5.12
C ARG A 40 6.53 17.09 4.74
N ARG A 41 5.66 16.13 5.05
CA ARG A 41 5.76 14.75 4.58
C ARG A 41 4.96 14.58 3.30
N VAL A 42 5.64 14.20 2.23
CA VAL A 42 5.04 14.03 0.90
C VAL A 42 5.39 12.66 0.35
N TRP A 43 4.39 11.91 -0.10
CA TRP A 43 4.58 10.62 -0.75
C TRP A 43 4.52 10.76 -2.27
N SER A 44 5.38 10.03 -2.97
CA SER A 44 5.31 9.97 -4.42
C SER A 44 4.18 9.03 -4.85
N ARG A 45 3.25 9.53 -5.67
CA ARG A 45 2.17 8.72 -6.27
C ARG A 45 2.74 7.48 -6.96
N VAL A 46 3.79 7.66 -7.78
CA VAL A 46 4.44 6.58 -8.53
C VAL A 46 5.06 5.53 -7.62
N ALA A 47 5.62 5.94 -6.48
CA ALA A 47 6.16 4.99 -5.50
C ALA A 47 5.06 4.19 -4.80
N ILE A 48 3.93 4.83 -4.49
CA ILE A 48 2.75 4.16 -3.91
C ILE A 48 2.19 3.14 -4.90
N GLU A 49 2.00 3.51 -6.18
CA GLU A 49 1.53 2.60 -7.24
C GLU A 49 2.43 1.36 -7.32
N LYS A 50 3.74 1.56 -7.44
CA LYS A 50 4.70 0.45 -7.52
C LYS A 50 4.67 -0.45 -6.29
N ALA A 51 4.57 0.13 -5.09
CA ALA A 51 4.50 -0.65 -3.85
C ALA A 51 3.18 -1.42 -3.74
N PHE A 52 2.06 -0.83 -4.14
CA PHE A 52 0.75 -1.48 -4.13
C PHE A 52 0.71 -2.69 -5.07
N TYR A 53 1.21 -2.55 -6.30
CA TYR A 53 1.31 -3.68 -7.25
C TYR A 53 2.24 -4.80 -6.79
N ALA A 54 3.16 -4.53 -5.85
CA ALA A 54 4.08 -5.51 -5.30
C ALA A 54 3.55 -6.18 -4.01
N LEU A 55 2.39 -5.77 -3.50
CA LEU A 55 1.76 -6.45 -2.36
C LEU A 55 1.33 -7.87 -2.78
N PRO A 56 1.46 -8.87 -1.89
CA PRO A 56 0.95 -10.21 -2.16
C PRO A 56 -0.59 -10.20 -2.26
N GLY A 57 -1.13 -11.10 -3.09
CA GLY A 57 -2.57 -11.19 -3.39
C GLY A 57 -2.98 -10.36 -4.62
N GLY A 58 -4.24 -10.50 -5.05
CA GLY A 58 -4.73 -9.94 -6.31
C GLY A 58 -4.91 -11.01 -7.39
N GLU A 59 -5.33 -10.60 -8.59
CA GLU A 59 -6.04 -11.40 -9.61
C GLU A 59 -5.35 -12.71 -10.07
N ASN A 60 -4.10 -12.99 -9.69
CA ASN A 60 -3.49 -14.32 -9.83
C ASN A 60 -2.45 -14.55 -8.71
N GLY A 61 -2.77 -15.38 -7.70
CA GLY A 61 -1.76 -15.97 -6.81
C GLY A 61 -2.04 -15.90 -5.30
N ASP A 62 -2.86 -16.82 -4.81
CA ASP A 62 -2.49 -17.71 -3.70
C ASP A 62 -3.36 -18.97 -3.82
N GLU A 63 -3.00 -19.88 -4.74
CA GLU A 63 -3.45 -21.27 -4.69
C GLU A 63 -2.65 -21.94 -3.57
N GLY A 64 -2.91 -21.51 -2.32
CA GLY A 64 -2.47 -22.26 -1.15
C GLY A 64 -3.16 -23.63 -1.17
N PRO A 65 -2.49 -24.73 -0.76
CA PRO A 65 -3.06 -26.06 -0.87
C PRO A 65 -4.42 -26.11 -0.16
N ASP A 66 -5.45 -26.57 -0.87
CA ASP A 66 -6.82 -26.68 -0.40
C ASP A 66 -6.88 -27.42 0.95
N LYS A 67 -6.97 -26.67 2.06
CA LYS A 67 -7.08 -27.23 3.42
C LYS A 67 -8.46 -27.86 3.71
N TRP A 68 -9.18 -28.26 2.67
CA TRP A 68 -10.53 -28.82 2.72
C TRP A 68 -10.63 -30.23 2.14
N ALA A 69 -9.49 -30.88 1.83
CA ALA A 69 -9.45 -32.27 1.35
C ALA A 69 -9.53 -33.34 2.46
N ASP A 70 -9.68 -32.96 3.74
CA ASP A 70 -9.61 -33.87 4.90
C ASP A 70 -10.92 -33.93 5.71
N PHE A 71 -12.07 -33.92 5.04
CA PHE A 71 -13.32 -34.38 5.65
C PHE A 71 -14.00 -35.35 4.68
N GLY A 72 -13.43 -36.55 4.62
CA GLY A 72 -14.05 -37.75 4.05
C GLY A 72 -14.88 -38.50 5.09
#